data_AF-A0A453GDZ8-F1
#
_entry.id   AF-A0A453GDZ8-F1
#
_cell.length_a   1.000
_cell.length_b   1.000
_cell.length_c   1.000
_cell.angle_alpha   90.00
_cell.angle_beta   90.00
_cell.angle_gamma   90.00
#
_symmetry.space_group_name_H-M   'P 1'
#
loop_
_entity.id
_entity.type
_entity.pdbx_description
1 polymer ?
#
loop_
_entity_poly.entity_id
_entity_poly.type
_entity_poly.pdbx_seq_one_letter_code
_entity_poly.pdbx_strand_id
1 'polypeptide(L)' 'LGKALMIHVPYLFMKAWKVVQPFIDANTRDKFVFVDDKSLEETLRREMEDGQLPEMYGGKMPIVPLE' A
#
# COMPACT_ATOMS: atom_id res chain seq x y z
N LEU A 1 -4.23 4.62 -13.42
CA LEU A 1 -3.98 4.04 -12.08
C LEU A 1 -4.95 4.65 -11.08
N GLY A 2 -5.54 3.83 -10.20
CA GLY A 2 -6.42 4.28 -9.10
C GLY A 2 -5.63 4.85 -7.91
N LYS A 3 -5.01 3.98 -7.10
CA LYS A 3 -4.13 4.33 -5.97
C LYS A 3 -3.03 3.28 -5.80
N ALA A 4 -1.90 3.66 -5.20
CA ALA A 4 -0.82 2.80 -4.77
C ALA A 4 -0.67 2.92 -3.25
N LEU A 5 -1.10 1.89 -2.51
CA LEU A 5 -0.97 1.84 -1.06
C LEU A 5 0.42 1.33 -0.69
N MET A 6 1.20 2.18 -0.03
CA MET A 6 2.55 1.89 0.40
C MET A 6 2.50 1.44 1.87
N ILE A 7 2.65 0.14 2.10
CA ILE A 7 2.52 -0.53 3.41
C ILE A 7 3.90 -1.02 3.89
N HIS A 8 4.12 -1.10 5.20
CA HIS A 8 5.39 -1.54 5.81
C HIS A 8 6.63 -0.84 5.25
N VAL A 9 6.50 0.46 4.96
CA VAL A 9 7.57 1.25 4.31
C VAL A 9 8.65 1.59 5.33
N PRO A 10 9.90 1.11 5.17
CA PRO A 10 10.98 1.46 6.08
C PRO A 10 11.38 2.94 5.91
N TYR A 11 11.90 3.54 6.98
CA TYR A 11 12.27 4.97 7.00
C TYR A 11 13.25 5.38 5.87
N LEU A 12 14.13 4.48 5.44
CA LEU A 12 15.05 4.73 4.33
C LEU A 12 14.31 5.00 3.01
N PHE A 13 13.18 4.32 2.77
CA PHE A 13 12.37 4.54 1.57
C PHE A 13 11.84 5.97 1.53
N MET A 14 11.41 6.55 2.66
CA MET A 14 10.93 7.93 2.70
C MET A 14 12.02 8.93 2.30
N LYS A 15 13.29 8.64 2.59
CA LYS A 15 14.41 9.46 2.12
C LYS A 15 14.58 9.35 0.61
N ALA A 16 14.55 8.12 0.07
CA ALA A 16 14.63 7.90 -1.37
C ALA A 16 13.43 8.54 -2.12
N TRP A 17 12.22 8.39 -1.59
CA TRP A 17 11.01 9.01 -2.12
C TRP A 17 11.16 10.53 -2.22
N LYS A 18 11.76 11.18 -1.22
CA LYS A 18 12.01 12.63 -1.27
C LYS A 18 12.96 13.06 -2.39
N VAL A 19 13.88 12.19 -2.79
CA VAL A 19 14.81 12.44 -3.91
C VAL A 19 14.12 12.20 -5.24
N VAL A 20 13.25 11.18 -5.35
CA VAL A 20 12.58 10.79 -6.60
C VAL A 20 11.33 11.64 -6.89
N GLN A 21 10.57 12.06 -5.87
CA GLN A 21 9.31 12.80 -6.00
C GLN A 21 9.35 14.05 -6.92
N PRO A 22 10.45 14.82 -7.06
CA PRO A 22 10.45 16.01 -7.92
C PRO A 22 10.43 15.66 -9.41
N PHE A 23 10.78 14.41 -9.77
CA PHE A 23 10.80 13.91 -11.14
C PHE A 23 9.48 13.26 -11.55
N ILE A 24 8.51 13.17 -10.64
CA ILE A 24 7.20 12.55 -10.86
C ILE A 24 6.15 13.67 -10.96
N ASP A 25 5.22 13.55 -11.92
CA ASP A 25 4.13 14.51 -12.05
C ASP A 25 3.18 14.49 -10.84
N ALA A 26 2.45 15.58 -10.61
CA ALA A 26 1.56 15.70 -9.46
C ALA A 26 0.47 14.61 -9.45
N ASN A 27 -0.13 14.34 -10.61
CA ASN A 27 -1.16 13.32 -10.76
C ASN A 27 -0.69 11.90 -10.43
N THR A 28 0.57 11.57 -10.65
CA THR A 28 1.14 10.26 -10.27
C THR A 28 1.53 10.27 -8.81
N ARG A 29 2.11 11.37 -8.31
CA ARG A 29 2.48 11.51 -6.89
C ARG A 29 1.27 11.39 -5.97
N ASP A 30 0.14 11.98 -6.33
CA ASP A 30 -1.09 11.97 -5.52
C ASP A 30 -1.72 10.57 -5.39
N LYS A 31 -1.31 9.61 -6.24
CA LYS A 31 -1.76 8.22 -6.15
C LYS A 31 -1.01 7.41 -5.10
N PHE A 32 0.16 7.86 -4.64
CA PHE A 32 0.93 7.17 -3.60
C PHE A 32 0.40 7.53 -2.22
N VAL A 33 -0.15 6.54 -1.52
CA VAL A 33 -0.71 6.70 -0.17
C VAL A 33 0.11 5.87 0.79
N PHE A 34 0.80 6.52 1.72
CA PHE A 34 1.57 5.84 2.76
C PHE A 34 0.65 5.51 3.93
N VAL A 35 0.59 4.24 4.30
CA VAL A 35 -0.30 3.73 5.35
C VAL A 35 0.53 3.40 6.58
N ASP A 36 0.11 3.90 7.74
CA ASP A 36 0.73 3.56 9.02
C ASP A 36 0.32 2.16 9.45
N ASP A 37 1.26 1.39 9.99
CA ASP A 37 1.04 0.00 10.43
C ASP A 37 -0.14 -0.13 11.40
N LYS A 38 -0.41 0.87 12.25
CA LYS A 38 -1.54 0.84 13.20
C LYS A 38 -2.90 0.93 12.53
N SER A 39 -2.95 1.51 11.33
CA SER A 39 -4.16 1.74 10.54
C SER A 39 -4.25 0.84 9.30
N LEU A 40 -3.30 -0.09 9.15
CA LEU A 40 -3.10 -0.87 7.94
C LEU A 40 -4.32 -1.71 7.58
N GLU A 41 -4.77 -2.55 8.51
CA GLU A 41 -5.90 -3.46 8.29
C GLU A 41 -7.18 -2.69 7.96
N GLU A 42 -7.50 -1.65 8.74
CA GLU A 42 -8.68 -0.80 8.51
C GLU A 42 -8.63 -0.13 7.13
N THR A 43 -7.47 0.41 6.76
CA THR A 43 -7.29 1.08 5.46
C THR A 43 -7.44 0.09 4.32
N LEU A 44 -6.84 -1.09 4.40
CA LEU A 44 -6.92 -2.10 3.35
C LEU A 44 -8.35 -2.63 3.17
N ARG A 45 -9.08 -2.90 4.25
CA ARG A 45 -10.49 -3.34 4.18
C ARG A 45 -11.44 -2.27 3.66
N ARG A 46 -11.11 -0.99 3.82
CA ARG A 46 -11.89 0.10 3.22
C ARG A 46 -11.66 0.22 1.72
N GLU A 47 -10.45 -0.04 1.26
CA GLU A 47 -10.05 0.17 -0.14
C GLU A 47 -10.17 -1.11 -1.00
N MET A 48 -10.29 -2.29 -0.38
CA MET A 48 -10.36 -3.60 -1.05
C MET A 48 -11.51 -4.44 -0.51
N GLU A 49 -12.14 -5.24 -1.38
CA GLU A 49 -13.15 -6.21 -0.96
C GLU A 49 -12.51 -7.36 -0.17
N ASP A 50 -13.19 -7.83 0.89
CA ASP A 50 -12.69 -8.89 1.79
C ASP A 50 -12.19 -10.14 1.04
N GLY A 51 -12.83 -10.51 -0.08
CA GLY A 51 -12.46 -11.69 -0.87
C GLY A 51 -11.18 -11.55 -1.70
N GLN A 52 -10.67 -10.33 -1.88
CA GLN A 52 -9.44 -10.04 -2.61
C GLN A 52 -8.28 -9.69 -1.67
N LEU A 53 -8.59 -9.41 -0.41
CA LEU A 53 -7.61 -9.08 0.60
C LEU A 53 -7.06 -10.37 1.24
N PRO A 54 -5.73 -10.56 1.31
CA PRO A 54 -5.14 -11.69 2.01
C PRO A 54 -5.56 -11.78 3.48
N GLU A 55 -5.67 -13.00 4.01
CA GLU A 55 -5.99 -13.25 5.42
C GLU A 55 -5.00 -12.57 6.38
N MET A 56 -3.71 -12.50 6.02
CA MET A 56 -2.69 -11.82 6.82
C MET A 56 -2.92 -10.31 7.00
N TYR A 57 -3.80 -9.71 6.19
CA TYR A 57 -4.19 -8.31 6.27
C TYR A 57 -5.67 -8.15 6.69
N GLY A 58 -6.28 -9.17 7.29
CA GLY A 58 -7.66 -9.13 7.78
C GLY A 58 -8.74 -9.43 6.73
N GLY A 59 -8.35 -9.92 5.55
CA GLY A 59 -9.27 -10.37 4.50
C GLY A 59 -9.61 -11.85 4.58
N LYS A 60 -10.12 -12.41 3.47
CA LYS A 60 -10.55 -13.81 3.33
C LYS A 60 -9.82 -14.58 2.25
N MET A 61 -8.88 -13.94 1.54
CA MET A 61 -8.12 -14.61 0.49
C MET A 61 -6.99 -15.46 1.10
N PRO A 62 -7.03 -16.79 0.96
CA PRO A 62 -6.00 -17.65 1.52
C PRO A 62 -4.69 -17.49 0.74
N ILE A 63 -3.57 -17.62 1.44
CA ILE A 63 -2.24 -17.65 0.81
C ILE A 63 -2.01 -19.05 0.25
N VAL A 64 -1.92 -19.17 -1.07
CA VAL A 64 -1.55 -20.42 -1.73
C VAL A 64 -0.04 -20.45 -1.99
N PRO A 65 0.65 -21.56 -1.73
CA PRO A 65 2.05 -21.73 -2.15
C PRO A 65 2.16 -21.59 -3.66
N LEU A 66 3.26 -20.96 -4.12
CA LEU A 66 3.65 -21.01 -5.52
C LEU A 66 4.28 -22.38 -5.79
N GLU A 67 3.76 -23.11 -6.78
CA GLU A 67 4.33 -24.38 -7.26
C GLU A 67 5.55 -24.17 -8.16
#